data_AF-A0A815I2L6-F1
#
_entry.id   AF-A0A815I2L6-F1
#
_cell.length_a   1.000
_cell.length_b   1.000
_cell.length_c   1.000
_cell.angle_alpha   90.00
_cell.angle_beta   90.00
_cell.angle_gamma   90.00
#
_symmetry.space_group_name_H-M   'P 1'
#
loop_
_entity.id
_entity.type
_entity.pdbx_description
1 polymer ?
#
loop_
_entity_poly.entity_id
_entity_poly.type
_entity_poly.pdbx_seq_one_letter_code
_entity_poly.pdbx_strand_id
1 'polypeptide(L)'
;ALNYQHCDSHMALNYGRFLDNGGCGYVLKPDFLTDPNSEFDTSSYSGIVQQRLTLRIISGQFLSNESSRDIVDPYVHVITYGYYLEMNTYYLCKGLNPQWNETMVFNISVPELCLVRFVVFDYDKLSKNDLLVSFCLPMSTMQTGYRHIHLRDTCDGTTYSTLFVHVDIQPLKTFASPKP
;
A
#
# COMPACT_ATOMS: atom_id res chain seq x y z
N ALA A 1 4.33 -8.57 19.14
CA ALA A 1 3.99 -7.28 19.79
C ALA A 1 4.92 -6.21 19.23
N LEU A 2 4.43 -4.97 19.07
CA LEU A 2 5.18 -3.84 18.53
C LEU A 2 5.24 -2.70 19.55
N ASN A 3 6.22 -1.81 19.38
CA ASN A 3 6.37 -0.59 20.15
C ASN A 3 5.49 0.52 19.54
N TYR A 4 4.29 0.74 20.09
CA TYR A 4 3.33 1.72 19.57
C TYR A 4 3.81 3.18 19.66
N GLN A 5 4.85 3.44 20.45
CA GLN A 5 5.49 4.75 20.58
C GLN A 5 6.39 5.13 19.40
N HIS A 6 6.66 4.22 18.46
CA HIS A 6 7.51 4.49 17.30
C HIS A 6 6.69 4.68 16.03
N CYS A 7 6.89 5.80 15.34
CA CYS A 7 6.29 6.09 14.04
C CYS A 7 7.11 5.47 12.90
N ASP A 8 7.14 4.14 12.81
CA ASP A 8 7.91 3.41 11.81
C ASP A 8 7.05 2.69 10.77
N SER A 9 7.70 2.04 9.80
CA SER A 9 7.01 1.25 8.77
C SER A 9 6.22 0.09 9.36
N HIS A 10 6.69 -0.53 10.45
CA HIS A 10 6.00 -1.66 11.08
C HIS A 10 4.71 -1.21 11.76
N MET A 11 4.72 -0.05 12.41
CA MET A 11 3.51 0.55 12.95
C MET A 11 2.53 0.97 11.86
N ALA A 12 3.01 1.51 10.73
CA ALA A 12 2.13 1.81 9.58
C ALA A 12 1.44 0.54 9.02
N LEU A 13 2.16 -0.59 8.95
CA LEU A 13 1.58 -1.88 8.57
C LEU A 13 0.56 -2.38 9.58
N ASN A 14 0.89 -2.29 10.86
CA ASN A 14 0.01 -2.70 11.94
C ASN A 14 -1.29 -1.88 11.92
N TYR A 15 -1.20 -0.55 11.86
CA TYR A 15 -2.36 0.31 11.73
C TYR A 15 -3.19 -0.04 10.50
N GLY A 16 -2.56 -0.15 9.32
CA GLY A 16 -3.24 -0.51 8.09
C GLY A 16 -3.98 -1.84 8.18
N ARG A 17 -3.34 -2.89 8.72
CA ARG A 17 -3.96 -4.21 8.90
C ARG A 17 -5.21 -4.14 9.78
N PHE A 18 -5.17 -3.37 10.85
CA PHE A 18 -6.26 -3.24 11.82
C PHE A 18 -7.26 -2.14 11.48
N LEU A 19 -7.17 -1.48 10.32
CA LEU A 19 -8.26 -0.62 9.81
C LEU A 19 -9.50 -1.46 9.42
N ASP A 20 -9.28 -2.72 9.08
CA ASP A 20 -10.36 -3.65 8.75
C ASP A 20 -11.23 -3.95 9.99
N ASN A 21 -12.42 -4.51 9.76
CA ASN A 21 -13.38 -4.84 10.81
C ASN A 21 -13.71 -3.64 11.74
N GLY A 22 -13.80 -2.45 11.14
CA GLY A 22 -14.17 -1.22 11.83
C GLY A 22 -13.12 -0.71 12.83
N GLY A 23 -11.86 -1.14 12.74
CA GLY A 23 -10.82 -0.62 13.64
C GLY A 23 -10.82 -1.22 15.04
N CYS A 24 -11.53 -2.32 15.27
CA CYS A 24 -11.74 -2.84 16.63
C CYS A 24 -10.53 -3.55 17.27
N GLY A 25 -9.42 -3.70 16.54
CA GLY A 25 -8.23 -4.42 17.01
C GLY A 25 -8.26 -5.93 16.79
N TYR A 26 -9.34 -6.48 16.24
CA TYR A 26 -9.46 -7.90 15.88
C TYR A 26 -9.84 -8.04 14.41
N VAL A 27 -9.03 -8.80 13.65
CA VAL A 27 -9.29 -9.10 12.23
C VAL A 27 -9.24 -10.61 12.05
N LEU A 28 -10.28 -11.16 11.43
CA LEU A 28 -10.37 -12.59 11.17
C LEU A 28 -9.24 -13.01 10.22
N LYS A 29 -8.59 -14.14 10.53
CA LYS A 29 -7.60 -14.74 9.64
C LYS A 29 -8.31 -15.41 8.46
N PRO A 30 -7.70 -15.48 7.27
CA PRO A 30 -8.23 -16.27 6.15
C PRO A 30 -8.44 -17.74 6.53
N ASP A 31 -9.42 -18.40 5.89
CA ASP A 31 -9.85 -19.77 6.22
C ASP A 31 -8.68 -20.76 6.25
N PHE A 32 -7.76 -20.67 5.27
CA PHE A 32 -6.58 -21.52 5.18
C PHE A 32 -5.55 -21.33 6.33
N LEU A 33 -5.68 -20.30 7.16
CA LEU A 33 -4.89 -20.13 8.41
C LEU A 33 -5.67 -20.53 9.68
N THR A 34 -6.90 -21.00 9.52
CA THR A 34 -7.78 -21.43 10.61
C THR A 34 -8.20 -22.89 10.49
N ASP A 35 -8.20 -23.45 9.28
CA ASP A 35 -8.48 -24.87 9.04
C ASP A 35 -7.29 -25.74 9.51
N PRO A 36 -7.50 -26.66 10.47
CA PRO A 36 -6.45 -27.57 10.95
C PRO A 36 -5.95 -28.55 9.88
N ASN A 37 -6.71 -28.76 8.79
CA ASN A 37 -6.32 -29.62 7.67
C ASN A 37 -5.66 -28.83 6.52
N SER A 38 -5.48 -27.52 6.68
CA SER A 38 -4.87 -26.70 5.66
C SER A 38 -3.40 -27.08 5.46
N GLU A 39 -3.05 -27.47 4.24
CA GLU A 39 -1.66 -27.66 3.81
C GLU A 39 -1.04 -26.34 3.30
N PHE A 40 -1.57 -25.20 3.73
CA PHE A 40 -1.04 -23.90 3.32
C PHE A 40 0.43 -23.77 3.74
N ASP A 41 1.31 -23.91 2.76
CA ASP A 41 2.69 -23.48 2.85
C ASP A 41 2.89 -22.31 1.91
N THR A 42 3.34 -21.20 2.48
CA THR A 42 3.83 -20.03 1.75
C THR A 42 4.75 -20.41 0.58
N SER A 43 5.68 -21.36 0.74
CA SER A 43 6.61 -21.78 -0.33
C SER A 43 5.91 -22.30 -1.59
N SER A 44 4.72 -22.88 -1.44
CA SER A 44 3.95 -23.50 -2.53
C SER A 44 3.28 -22.48 -3.46
N TYR A 45 3.22 -21.20 -3.07
CA TYR A 45 2.67 -20.11 -3.87
C TYR A 45 3.74 -19.31 -4.60
N SER A 46 5.02 -19.73 -4.52
CA SER A 46 6.12 -19.12 -5.27
C SER A 46 5.88 -19.21 -6.77
N GLY A 47 5.78 -18.06 -7.45
CA GLY A 47 5.54 -17.98 -8.89
C GLY A 47 4.08 -18.17 -9.32
N ILE A 48 3.16 -18.50 -8.41
CA ILE A 48 1.72 -18.54 -8.71
C ILE A 48 1.16 -17.14 -8.49
N VAL A 49 0.55 -16.55 -9.53
CA VAL A 49 -0.10 -15.25 -9.42
C VAL A 49 -1.61 -15.46 -9.46
N GLN A 50 -2.31 -15.06 -8.40
CA GLN A 50 -3.77 -15.20 -8.30
C GLN A 50 -4.49 -13.93 -8.77
N GLN A 51 -3.96 -12.76 -8.44
CA GLN A 51 -4.55 -11.48 -8.82
C GLN A 51 -3.49 -10.52 -9.34
N ARG A 52 -3.89 -9.67 -10.28
CA ARG A 52 -3.09 -8.55 -10.78
C ARG A 52 -3.71 -7.26 -10.29
N LEU A 53 -2.93 -6.48 -9.55
CA LEU A 53 -3.26 -5.14 -9.09
C LEU A 53 -2.59 -4.13 -10.03
N THR A 54 -3.40 -3.38 -10.76
CA THR A 54 -2.94 -2.26 -11.60
C THR A 54 -3.30 -0.95 -10.91
N LEU A 55 -2.29 -0.16 -10.56
CA LEU A 55 -2.44 1.12 -9.89
C LEU A 55 -1.93 2.23 -10.79
N ARG A 56 -2.82 3.13 -11.20
CA ARG A 56 -2.42 4.38 -11.86
C ARG A 56 -2.40 5.51 -10.84
N ILE A 57 -1.21 6.04 -10.55
CA ILE A 57 -1.01 7.22 -9.71
C ILE A 57 -1.16 8.45 -10.60
N ILE A 58 -2.28 9.15 -10.48
CA ILE A 58 -2.64 10.24 -11.39
C ILE A 58 -2.04 11.54 -10.88
N SER A 59 -2.38 11.93 -9.65
CA SER A 59 -1.92 13.19 -9.06
C SER A 59 -1.96 13.17 -7.54
N GLY A 60 -1.31 14.16 -6.93
CA GLY A 60 -1.37 14.44 -5.50
C GLY A 60 -2.04 15.78 -5.23
N GLN A 61 -2.64 15.93 -4.06
CA GLN A 61 -3.24 17.18 -3.59
C GLN A 61 -2.81 17.45 -2.15
N PHE A 62 -2.49 18.72 -1.85
CA PHE A 62 -2.14 19.19 -0.50
C PHE A 62 -1.00 18.36 0.15
N LEU A 63 0.06 18.06 -0.60
CA LEU A 63 1.18 17.23 -0.12
C LEU A 63 2.23 18.01 0.69
N SER A 64 2.08 19.33 0.82
CA SER A 64 2.98 20.19 1.60
C SER A 64 2.67 20.13 3.09
N ASN A 65 3.70 20.16 3.93
CA ASN A 65 3.54 20.47 5.34
C ASN A 65 3.40 21.99 5.51
N GLU A 66 2.35 22.43 6.23
CA GLU A 66 2.09 23.85 6.54
C GLU A 66 3.26 24.54 7.28
N SER A 67 4.17 23.76 7.87
CA SER A 67 5.32 24.23 8.64
C SER A 67 6.58 24.50 7.81
N SER A 68 6.70 23.96 6.60
CA SER A 68 7.88 24.16 5.75
C SER A 68 7.66 25.33 4.79
N ARG A 69 8.58 26.29 4.78
CA ARG A 69 8.57 27.42 3.82
C ARG A 69 9.02 27.00 2.41
N ASP A 70 9.56 25.79 2.28
CA ASP A 70 10.10 25.27 1.03
C ASP A 70 9.01 24.54 0.22
N ILE A 71 9.11 24.65 -1.10
CA ILE A 71 8.25 23.95 -2.04
C ILE A 71 8.68 22.48 -2.05
N VAL A 72 7.78 21.59 -1.62
CA VAL A 72 8.02 20.15 -1.66
C VAL A 72 8.23 19.66 -3.10
N ASP A 73 9.14 18.72 -3.27
CA ASP A 73 9.40 17.92 -4.47
C ASP A 73 8.84 16.50 -4.26
N PRO A 74 7.50 16.32 -4.31
CA PRO A 74 6.88 15.09 -3.87
C PRO A 74 7.22 13.91 -4.80
N TYR A 75 7.45 12.79 -4.15
CA TYR A 75 7.78 11.52 -4.76
C TYR A 75 6.93 10.41 -4.14
N VAL A 76 6.24 9.62 -4.97
CA VAL A 76 5.33 8.55 -4.50
C VAL A 76 6.01 7.19 -4.62
N HIS A 77 5.95 6.44 -3.53
CA HIS A 77 6.38 5.06 -3.43
C HIS A 77 5.19 4.19 -3.04
N VAL A 78 4.86 3.22 -3.89
CA VAL A 78 3.88 2.17 -3.59
C VAL A 78 4.63 0.90 -3.28
N ILE A 79 4.29 0.28 -2.15
CA ILE A 79 4.91 -0.94 -1.65
C ILE A 79 3.79 -1.95 -1.37
N THR A 80 3.92 -3.15 -1.92
CA THR A 80 3.08 -4.29 -1.53
C THR A 80 3.81 -5.09 -0.47
N TYR A 81 3.11 -5.50 0.59
CA TYR A 81 3.61 -6.39 1.61
C TYR A 81 2.77 -7.66 1.60
N GLY A 82 3.42 -8.82 1.63
CA GLY A 82 2.76 -10.12 1.53
C GLY A 82 3.80 -11.22 1.37
N TYR A 83 3.43 -12.32 0.70
CA TYR A 83 4.37 -13.38 0.39
C TYR A 83 5.44 -12.92 -0.64
N TYR A 84 6.67 -12.75 -0.14
CA TYR A 84 7.97 -12.62 -0.84
C TYR A 84 8.25 -11.45 -1.80
N LEU A 85 7.45 -10.38 -1.89
CA LEU A 85 7.83 -9.24 -2.74
C LEU A 85 7.54 -7.86 -2.15
N GLU A 86 8.61 -7.15 -1.81
CA GLU A 86 8.65 -5.68 -1.84
C GLU A 86 8.87 -5.25 -3.30
N MET A 87 7.79 -5.00 -4.05
CA MET A 87 7.90 -4.32 -5.35
C MET A 87 7.90 -2.82 -5.12
N ASN A 88 8.99 -2.16 -5.49
CA ASN A 88 9.17 -0.72 -5.35
C ASN A 88 9.06 -0.06 -6.73
N THR A 89 8.35 1.05 -6.84
CA THR A 89 8.34 1.85 -8.08
C THR A 89 8.38 3.34 -7.73
N TYR A 90 9.08 4.10 -8.57
CA TYR A 90 9.55 5.46 -8.29
C TYR A 90 9.04 6.48 -9.30
N TYR A 91 8.31 7.52 -8.86
CA TYR A 91 7.94 8.65 -9.71
C TYR A 91 8.11 10.00 -9.01
N LEU A 92 8.97 10.86 -9.59
CA LEU A 92 9.28 12.21 -9.12
C LEU A 92 8.51 13.24 -9.96
N CYS A 93 7.73 14.12 -9.33
CA CYS A 93 7.10 15.25 -10.02
C CYS A 93 7.00 16.43 -9.06
N LYS A 94 7.49 17.60 -9.47
CA LYS A 94 7.55 18.80 -8.63
C LYS A 94 6.20 19.52 -8.61
N GLY A 95 5.85 20.12 -7.47
CA GLY A 95 4.76 21.09 -7.37
C GLY A 95 3.71 20.78 -6.31
N LEU A 96 2.82 21.75 -6.08
CA LEU A 96 1.75 21.68 -5.05
C LEU A 96 0.64 20.67 -5.39
N ASN A 97 0.42 20.41 -6.67
CA ASN A 97 -0.50 19.40 -7.19
C ASN A 97 0.22 18.58 -8.27
N PRO A 98 1.20 17.75 -7.87
CA PRO A 98 2.00 17.00 -8.82
C PRO A 98 1.10 16.07 -9.63
N GLN A 99 1.38 15.96 -10.93
CA GLN A 99 0.74 14.97 -11.80
C GLN A 99 1.81 13.98 -12.26
N TRP A 100 1.63 12.72 -11.92
CA TRP A 100 2.52 11.65 -12.37
C TRP A 100 1.92 10.96 -13.59
N ASN A 101 0.63 10.59 -13.54
CA ASN A 101 -0.04 9.80 -14.58
C ASN A 101 0.63 8.45 -14.89
N GLU A 102 1.25 7.87 -13.88
CA GLU A 102 2.08 6.68 -14.01
C GLU A 102 1.34 5.43 -13.58
N THR A 103 1.58 4.31 -14.26
CA THR A 103 0.88 3.05 -14.00
C THR A 103 1.85 1.98 -13.53
N MET A 104 1.52 1.38 -12.39
CA MET A 104 2.24 0.27 -11.77
C MET A 104 1.40 -1.00 -11.85
N VAL A 105 2.05 -2.14 -12.01
CA VAL A 105 1.39 -3.45 -12.04
C VAL A 105 2.08 -4.38 -11.05
N PHE A 106 1.29 -4.89 -10.10
CA PHE A 106 1.72 -5.84 -9.09
C PHE A 106 1.04 -7.18 -9.31
N ASN A 107 1.85 -8.24 -9.35
CA ASN A 107 1.38 -9.62 -9.45
C ASN A 107 1.32 -10.20 -8.03
N ILE A 108 0.12 -10.47 -7.53
CA ILE A 108 -0.11 -10.87 -6.15
C ILE A 108 -0.46 -12.36 -6.08
N SER A 109 0.37 -13.11 -5.35
CA SER A 109 0.21 -14.55 -5.16
C SER A 109 -0.84 -14.91 -4.13
N VAL A 110 -0.89 -14.17 -3.01
CA VAL A 110 -1.82 -14.43 -1.90
C VAL A 110 -2.50 -13.11 -1.49
N PRO A 111 -3.56 -12.68 -2.20
CA PRO A 111 -4.22 -11.39 -1.98
C PRO A 111 -4.77 -11.20 -0.56
N GLU A 112 -5.20 -12.28 0.09
CA GLU A 112 -5.76 -12.28 1.45
C GLU A 112 -4.74 -11.88 2.53
N LEU A 113 -3.45 -12.00 2.22
CA LEU A 113 -2.34 -11.59 3.08
C LEU A 113 -1.64 -10.32 2.59
N CYS A 114 -2.11 -9.73 1.49
CA CYS A 114 -1.46 -8.59 0.87
C CYS A 114 -1.92 -7.27 1.51
N LEU A 115 -0.97 -6.45 1.95
CA LEU A 115 -1.15 -5.04 2.29
C LEU A 115 -0.54 -4.18 1.19
N VAL A 116 -1.15 -3.03 0.92
CA VAL A 116 -0.62 -2.03 -0.01
C VAL A 116 -0.35 -0.75 0.77
N ARG A 117 0.87 -0.25 0.67
CA ARG A 117 1.30 0.98 1.34
C ARG A 117 1.67 2.03 0.30
N PHE A 118 1.07 3.20 0.45
CA PHE A 118 1.38 4.41 -0.30
C PHE A 118 2.21 5.30 0.61
N VAL A 119 3.35 5.76 0.11
CA VAL A 119 4.28 6.59 0.86
C VAL A 119 4.65 7.77 -0.03
N VAL A 120 4.58 8.99 0.50
CA VAL A 120 5.01 10.19 -0.19
C VAL A 120 6.21 10.75 0.54
N PHE A 121 7.29 10.97 -0.19
CA PHE A 121 8.49 11.64 0.33
C PHE A 121 8.67 13.00 -0.33
N ASP A 122 9.40 13.88 0.35
CA ASP A 122 10.01 15.06 -0.24
C ASP A 122 11.42 14.68 -0.73
N TYR A 123 11.69 14.89 -2.01
CA TYR A 123 12.99 14.57 -2.58
C TYR A 123 14.00 15.69 -2.31
N ASP A 124 15.05 15.38 -1.55
CA ASP A 124 16.19 16.28 -1.34
C ASP A 124 17.42 15.75 -2.09
N LYS A 125 18.07 16.63 -2.85
CA LYS A 125 19.31 16.31 -3.58
C LYS A 125 20.53 16.19 -2.67
N LEU A 126 20.53 16.90 -1.55
CA LEU A 126 21.70 17.08 -0.68
C LEU A 126 21.58 16.31 0.63
N SER A 127 20.37 15.87 0.98
CA SER A 127 20.11 15.14 2.22
C SER A 127 19.26 13.89 1.97
N LYS A 128 18.81 13.24 3.05
CA LYS A 128 17.92 12.08 2.96
C LYS A 128 16.51 12.60 2.68
N ASN A 129 15.81 11.97 1.74
CA ASN A 129 14.41 12.28 1.46
C ASN A 129 13.55 12.19 2.74
N ASP A 130 12.77 13.24 2.99
CA ASP A 130 11.91 13.33 4.15
C ASP A 130 10.59 12.61 3.89
N LEU A 131 10.16 11.79 4.86
CA LEU A 131 8.85 11.15 4.78
C LEU A 131 7.78 12.19 5.09
N LEU A 132 6.94 12.51 4.10
CA LEU A 132 5.84 13.46 4.27
C LEU A 132 4.63 12.77 4.89
N VAL A 133 4.09 11.77 4.20
CA VAL A 133 2.83 11.12 4.57
C VAL A 133 2.79 9.68 4.06
N SER A 134 2.02 8.83 4.74
CA SER A 134 1.81 7.45 4.28
C SER A 134 0.41 6.93 4.60
N PHE A 135 -0.01 5.92 3.86
CA PHE A 135 -1.25 5.20 4.12
C PHE A 135 -1.07 3.73 3.76
N CYS A 136 -1.60 2.83 4.59
CA CYS A 136 -1.52 1.39 4.37
C CYS A 136 -2.91 0.79 4.52
N LEU A 137 -3.27 -0.16 3.66
CA LEU A 137 -4.53 -0.90 3.74
C LEU A 137 -4.39 -2.33 3.20
N PRO A 138 -5.23 -3.29 3.66
CA PRO A 138 -5.33 -4.61 3.05
C PRO A 138 -5.85 -4.52 1.63
N MET A 139 -5.25 -5.28 0.71
CA MET A 139 -5.69 -5.36 -0.69
C MET A 139 -7.16 -5.78 -0.80
N SER A 140 -7.62 -6.67 0.07
CA SER A 140 -9.01 -7.13 0.15
C SER A 140 -10.03 -6.01 0.40
N THR A 141 -9.59 -4.90 1.00
CA THR A 141 -10.43 -3.73 1.32
C THR A 141 -10.34 -2.62 0.27
N MET A 142 -9.47 -2.76 -0.73
CA MET A 142 -9.31 -1.78 -1.78
C MET A 142 -10.52 -1.75 -2.71
N GLN A 143 -10.98 -0.54 -3.03
CA GLN A 143 -12.05 -0.34 -4.01
C GLN A 143 -11.47 -0.03 -5.39
N THR A 144 -12.08 -0.57 -6.44
CA THR A 144 -11.69 -0.37 -7.84
C THR A 144 -12.26 0.92 -8.44
N GLY A 145 -11.70 1.33 -9.58
CA GLY A 145 -12.03 2.57 -10.29
C GLY A 145 -11.23 3.77 -9.77
N TYR A 146 -11.73 4.98 -10.06
CA TYR A 146 -11.12 6.22 -9.60
C TYR A 146 -11.39 6.44 -8.11
N ARG A 147 -10.34 6.66 -7.32
CA ARG A 147 -10.40 6.83 -5.87
C ARG A 147 -9.41 7.88 -5.40
N HIS A 148 -9.76 8.56 -4.30
CA HIS A 148 -8.81 9.33 -3.51
C HIS A 148 -8.32 8.47 -2.36
N ILE A 149 -7.01 8.40 -2.19
CA ILE A 149 -6.37 7.82 -1.01
C ILE A 149 -6.09 8.96 -0.06
N HIS A 150 -6.73 8.92 1.11
CA HIS A 150 -6.47 9.87 2.19
C HIS A 150 -5.20 9.45 2.92
N LEU A 151 -4.15 10.25 2.76
CA LEU A 151 -2.85 9.99 3.38
C LEU A 151 -2.91 10.39 4.85
N ARG A 152 -1.98 9.85 5.65
CA ARG A 152 -1.85 10.18 7.08
C ARG A 152 -0.42 10.58 7.38
N ASP A 153 -0.27 11.47 8.36
CA ASP A 153 1.03 11.70 8.96
C ASP A 153 1.42 10.47 9.80
N THR A 154 2.71 10.21 9.86
CA THR A 154 3.37 9.09 10.51
C THR A 154 3.12 8.96 12.00
N CYS A 155 2.77 10.06 12.69
CA CYS A 155 2.66 10.14 14.15
C CYS A 155 1.30 10.62 14.67
N ASP A 156 0.18 10.23 14.07
CA ASP A 156 -1.21 10.52 14.53
C ASP A 156 -1.91 11.72 13.87
N GLY A 157 -1.29 12.36 12.89
CA GLY A 157 -1.89 13.49 12.17
C GLY A 157 -2.87 13.07 11.07
N THR A 158 -4.12 13.52 11.18
CA THR A 158 -5.00 13.64 10.01
C THR A 158 -4.47 14.75 9.12
N THR A 159 -4.24 14.46 7.84
CA THR A 159 -3.89 15.46 6.83
C THR A 159 -4.98 15.56 5.78
N TYR A 160 -5.04 16.69 5.09
CA TYR A 160 -5.85 16.87 3.87
C TYR A 160 -5.16 16.32 2.62
N SER A 161 -3.93 15.81 2.76
CA SER A 161 -3.16 15.22 1.67
C SER A 161 -3.88 14.01 1.06
N THR A 162 -4.06 14.02 -0.27
CA THR A 162 -4.61 12.87 -0.98
C THR A 162 -3.81 12.51 -2.22
N LEU A 163 -3.87 11.24 -2.61
CA LEU A 163 -3.48 10.78 -3.93
C LEU A 163 -4.73 10.43 -4.72
N PHE A 164 -4.87 10.99 -5.92
CA PHE A 164 -5.87 10.57 -6.88
C PHE A 164 -5.32 9.40 -7.70
N VAL A 165 -6.00 8.27 -7.64
CA VAL A 165 -5.57 7.02 -8.25
C VAL A 165 -6.70 6.35 -9.04
N HIS A 166 -6.32 5.51 -9.99
CA HIS A 166 -7.23 4.52 -10.56
C HIS A 166 -6.73 3.12 -10.15
N VAL A 167 -7.62 2.34 -9.55
CA VAL A 167 -7.36 1.00 -9.04
C VAL A 167 -8.08 -0.02 -9.92
N ASP A 168 -7.36 -0.98 -10.47
CA ASP A 168 -7.94 -2.13 -11.16
C ASP A 168 -7.37 -3.43 -10.58
N ILE A 169 -8.26 -4.35 -10.23
CA ILE A 169 -7.92 -5.63 -9.63
C ILE A 169 -8.53 -6.72 -10.50
N GLN A 170 -7.68 -7.48 -11.17
CA GLN A 170 -8.10 -8.53 -12.07
C GLN A 170 -7.72 -9.90 -11.49
N PRO A 171 -8.65 -10.84 -11.35
CA PRO A 171 -8.29 -12.23 -11.09
C PRO A 171 -7.54 -12.76 -12.32
N LEU A 172 -6.40 -13.39 -12.11
CA LEU A 172 -5.75 -14.13 -13.18
C LEU A 172 -6.44 -15.48 -13.29
N LYS A 173 -6.84 -15.84 -14.51
CA LYS A 173 -7.37 -17.16 -14.80
C LYS A 173 -6.25 -18.18 -14.56
N THR A 174 -6.22 -18.81 -13.40
CA THR A 174 -5.43 -20.02 -13.21
C THR A 174 -6.06 -21.10 -14.07
N PHE A 175 -5.33 -21.62 -15.07
CA PHE A 175 -5.68 -22.91 -15.64
C PHE A 175 -5.66 -23.91 -14.49
N ALA A 176 -6.81 -24.50 -14.17
CA ALA A 176 -6.90 -25.50 -13.13
C ALA A 176 -5.88 -26.62 -13.42
N SER A 177 -4.88 -26.78 -12.56
CA SER A 177 -4.15 -28.04 -12.47
C SER A 177 -5.14 -29.09 -11.97
N PRO A 178 -5.19 -30.29 -12.57
CA PRO A 178 -6.15 -31.32 -12.17
C PRO A 178 -5.86 -31.73 -10.72
N LYS A 179 -6.92 -31.82 -9.91
CA LYS A 179 -6.84 -32.45 -8.59
C LYS A 179 -6.35 -33.89 -8.76
N PRO A 180 -5.43 -34.39 -7.91
CA PRO A 180 -5.24 -35.83 -7.77
C PRO A 180 -6.51 -36.51 -7.22
#